data_AF-A0A345DQS4-F1
#
_entry.id   AF-A0A345DQS4-F1
#
_cell.length_a   1.000
_cell.length_b   1.000
_cell.length_c   1.000
_cell.angle_alpha   90.00
_cell.angle_beta   90.00
_cell.angle_gamma   90.00
#
_symmetry.space_group_name_H-M   'P 1'
#
loop_
_entity.id
_entity.type
_entity.pdbx_description
1 polymer ?
#
loop_
_entity_poly.entity_id
_entity_poly.type
_entity_poly.pdbx_seq_one_letter_code
_entity_poly.pdbx_strand_id
1 'polypeptide(L)' 'MNKKYLLIIKNKYSIDTLSFYTFEEAKITAKNKKYYPTVIIDLENENIKWQGE' A
#
# COMPACT_ATOMS: atom_id res chain seq x y z
N MET A 1 -1.89 -17.12 3.31
CA MET A 1 -1.04 -15.93 3.56
C MET A 1 -1.89 -14.72 3.29
N ASN A 2 -2.03 -13.82 4.25
CA ASN A 2 -2.72 -12.54 4.02
C ASN A 2 -1.72 -11.55 3.42
N LYS A 3 -2.22 -10.62 2.60
CA LYS A 3 -1.40 -9.54 2.07
C LYS A 3 -1.04 -8.60 3.22
N LYS A 4 0.25 -8.32 3.37
CA LYS A 4 0.82 -7.61 4.51
C LYS A 4 1.08 -6.14 4.23
N TYR A 5 1.17 -5.75 2.96
CA TYR A 5 1.53 -4.38 2.60
C TYR A 5 0.49 -3.78 1.67
N LEU A 6 0.15 -2.51 1.91
CA LEU A 6 -0.76 -1.73 1.08
C LEU A 6 -0.01 -0.52 0.49
N LEU A 7 0.11 -0.48 -0.83
CA LEU A 7 0.55 0.71 -1.55
C LEU A 7 -0.67 1.60 -1.81
N ILE A 8 -0.63 2.80 -1.25
CA ILE A 8 -1.59 3.87 -1.57
C ILE A 8 -0.96 4.77 -2.63
N ILE A 9 -1.71 5.02 -3.69
CA ILE A 9 -1.34 5.89 -4.80
C ILE A 9 -2.32 7.04 -4.81
N LYS A 10 -1.81 8.26 -4.57
CA LYS A 10 -2.63 9.47 -4.66
C LYS A 10 -2.54 10.02 -6.08
N ASN A 11 -3.67 10.17 -6.73
CA ASN A 11 -3.77 10.93 -7.97
C ASN A 11 -4.66 12.17 -7.74
N LYS A 12 -4.87 12.98 -8.79
CA LYS A 12 -5.63 14.24 -8.68
C LYS A 12 -7.10 14.04 -8.30
N TYR A 13 -7.68 12.89 -8.61
CA TYR A 13 -9.12 12.64 -8.55
C TYR A 13 -9.52 11.44 -7.69
N SER A 14 -8.60 10.54 -7.37
CA SER A 14 -8.82 9.34 -6.57
C SER A 14 -7.59 8.95 -5.75
N ILE A 15 -7.85 8.02 -4.84
CA ILE A 15 -6.83 7.28 -4.11
C ILE A 15 -6.99 5.83 -4.54
N ASP A 16 -5.97 5.29 -5.18
CA ASP A 16 -5.94 3.90 -5.62
C ASP A 16 -5.10 3.08 -4.64
N THR A 17 -5.48 1.83 -4.40
CA THR A 17 -4.78 0.95 -3.46
C THR A 17 -4.39 -0.37 -4.12
N LEU A 18 -3.15 -0.81 -3.90
CA LEU A 18 -2.64 -2.12 -4.31
C LEU A 18 -2.09 -2.86 -3.11
N SER A 19 -2.41 -4.15 -2.97
CA SER A 19 -2.01 -4.98 -1.83
C SER A 19 -1.03 -6.07 -2.22
N PHE A 20 0.01 -6.26 -1.40
CA PHE A 20 1.18 -7.12 -1.66
C PHE A 20 1.49 -8.04 -0.48
N TYR A 21 2.20 -9.15 -0.76
CA TYR A 21 2.65 -10.07 0.28
C TYR A 21 3.96 -9.63 0.92
N THR A 22 4.82 -8.96 0.16
CA THR A 22 6.14 -8.53 0.62
C THR A 22 6.34 -7.01 0.46
N PHE A 23 7.20 -6.44 1.30
CA PHE A 23 7.56 -5.03 1.21
C PHE A 23 8.29 -4.71 -0.10
N GLU A 24 9.12 -5.62 -0.60
CA GLU A 24 9.90 -5.43 -1.83
C GLU A 24 9.00 -5.34 -3.08
N GLU A 25 7.95 -6.17 -3.19
CA GLU A 25 6.97 -6.04 -4.27
C GLU A 25 6.29 -4.65 -4.26
N ALA A 26 5.92 -4.17 -3.07
CA ALA A 26 5.32 -2.85 -2.90
C ALA A 26 6.30 -1.72 -3.29
N LYS A 27 7.58 -1.82 -2.89
CA LYS A 27 8.63 -0.84 -3.26
C LYS A 27 8.89 -0.79 -4.75
N ILE A 28 9.04 -1.95 -5.40
CA ILE A 28 9.28 -2.03 -6.85
C ILE A 28 8.09 -1.39 -7.58
N THR A 29 6.87 -1.69 -7.16
CA THR A 29 5.66 -1.11 -7.76
C THR A 29 5.57 0.39 -7.52
N ALA A 30 5.85 0.88 -6.31
CA ALA A 30 5.89 2.30 -5.98
C ALA A 30 6.91 3.06 -6.84
N LYS A 31 8.11 2.49 -7.01
CA LYS A 31 9.17 3.06 -7.87
C LYS A 31 8.74 3.16 -9.34
N ASN A 32 7.98 2.18 -9.83
CA ASN A 32 7.40 2.20 -11.17
C ASN A 32 6.28 3.26 -11.32
N LYS A 33 5.69 3.70 -10.21
CA LYS A 33 4.68 4.77 -10.15
C LYS A 33 5.30 6.14 -9.81
N LYS A 34 6.56 6.40 -10.19
CA LYS A 34 7.34 7.63 -9.87
C LYS A 34 6.66 8.98 -10.14
N TYR A 35 5.65 9.03 -11.01
CA TYR A 35 4.92 10.26 -11.33
C TYR A 35 3.77 10.56 -10.36
N TYR A 36 3.48 9.65 -9.43
CA TYR A 36 2.42 9.78 -8.44
C TYR A 36 3.01 9.76 -7.03
N PRO A 37 2.51 10.61 -6.12
CA PRO A 37 2.76 10.44 -4.70
C PRO A 37 2.25 9.07 -4.24
N THR A 38 3.12 8.31 -3.59
CA THR A 38 2.80 6.98 -3.07
C THR A 38 3.25 6.83 -1.62
N VAL A 39 2.54 5.98 -0.86
CA VAL A 39 2.95 5.54 0.48
C VAL A 39 2.69 4.05 0.63
N ILE A 40 3.60 3.35 1.29
CA ILE A 40 3.45 1.94 1.63
C ILE A 40 3.09 1.84 3.11
N ILE A 41 2.02 1.14 3.41
CA ILE A 41 1.54 0.86 4.76
C ILE A 41 1.79 -0.62 5.05
N ASP A 42 2.42 -0.91 6.18
CA ASP A 42 2.48 -2.25 6.75
C ASP A 42 1.17 -2.52 7.52
N LEU A 43 0.39 -3.48 7.03
CA LEU A 43 -0.90 -3.86 7.58
C LEU A 43 -0.79 -4.74 8.85
N GLU A 44 0.40 -5.26 9.16
CA GLU A 44 0.70 -5.94 10.42
C GLU A 44 1.20 -4.96 11.49
N ASN A 45 1.28 -3.66 11.19
CA ASN A 45 1.66 -2.64 12.16
C ASN A 45 0.65 -2.60 13.33
N GLU A 46 1.15 -2.68 14.56
CA GLU A 46 0.36 -2.73 15.80
C GLU A 46 -0.58 -1.53 16.00
N ASN A 47 -0.29 -0.40 15.35
CA ASN A 47 -1.10 0.81 15.41
C ASN A 47 -2.30 0.77 14.46
N ILE A 48 -2.34 -0.20 13.54
CA ILE A 48 -3.46 -0.37 12.60
C ILE A 48 -4.46 -1.36 13.21
N LYS A 49 -5.68 -0.86 13.41
CA LYS A 49 -6.81 -1.66 13.90
C LYS A 49 -7.82 -1.80 12.78
N TRP A 50 -8.01 -3.02 12.30
CA TRP A 50 -9.07 -3.35 11.35
C TRP A 50 -10.45 -3.11 11.99
N GLN A 51 -11.35 -2.52 11.21
CA GLN A 51 -12.74 -2.25 11.62
C GLN A 51 -13.66 -3.02 10.67
N GLY A 52 -14.70 -3.66 11.22
CA GLY A 52 -15.61 -4.54 10.49
C GLY A 52 -15.20 -6.02 10.54
N GLU A 53 -16.17 -6.90 10.25
CA GLU A 53 -15.97 -8.30 9.88
C GLU A 53 -16.05 -8.47 8.36
#